data_AF-A0A514WCK1-F1
#
_entry.id   AF-A0A514WCK1-F1
#
_cell.length_a   1.000
_cell.length_b   1.000
_cell.length_c   1.000
_cell.angle_alpha   90.00
_cell.angle_beta   90.00
_cell.angle_gamma   90.00
#
_symmetry.space_group_name_H-M   'P 1'
#
loop_
_entity.id
_entity.type
_entity.pdbx_description
1 polymer ?
#
loop_
_entity_poly.entity_id
_entity_poly.type
_entity_poly.pdbx_seq_one_letter_code
_entity_poly.pdbx_strand_id
1 'polypeptide(L)'
;MDRADRKAALAEYRERKPEPGVYALRCNASEEVWVGRTPNLPAIRNRVFFTLRLGSTPQRSLQEAWNTHGAAAFAFEVMEVVDAEKIGLGWERELKKRHADWVERLGATAI
;
A
#
# COMPACT_ATOMS: atom_id res chain seq x y z
N MET A 1 4.75 29.13 -10.27
CA MET A 1 4.31 28.16 -9.24
C MET A 1 4.89 28.62 -7.93
N ASP A 2 4.01 29.08 -7.06
CA ASP A 2 4.35 29.94 -5.94
C ASP A 2 4.87 29.15 -4.74
N ARG A 3 5.81 29.74 -4.00
CA ARG A 3 6.47 29.10 -2.83
C ARG A 3 5.47 28.82 -1.70
N ALA A 4 4.32 29.50 -1.73
CA ALA A 4 3.19 29.35 -0.81
C ALA A 4 2.42 28.03 -1.00
N ASP A 5 2.15 27.61 -2.25
CA ASP A 5 1.47 26.34 -2.55
C ASP A 5 2.26 25.12 -2.06
N ARG A 6 3.60 25.17 -2.23
CA ARG A 6 4.48 24.11 -1.75
C ARG A 6 4.47 24.01 -0.22
N LYS A 7 4.34 25.14 0.48
CA LYS A 7 4.36 25.21 1.95
C LYS A 7 3.03 24.73 2.57
N ALA A 8 1.90 25.02 1.94
CA ALA A 8 0.59 24.51 2.35
C ALA A 8 0.47 22.99 2.12
N ALA A 9 0.90 22.50 0.94
CA ALA A 9 0.95 21.06 0.66
C ALA A 9 1.90 20.30 1.60
N LEU A 10 3.02 20.93 2.02
CA LEU A 10 3.94 20.37 3.03
C LEU A 10 3.35 20.38 4.45
N ALA A 11 2.48 21.33 4.78
CA ALA A 11 1.81 21.41 6.07
C ALA A 11 0.73 20.32 6.17
N GLU A 12 -0.13 20.17 5.15
CA GLU A 12 -1.06 19.03 5.04
C GLU A 12 -0.32 17.68 5.04
N TYR A 13 0.85 17.60 4.41
CA TYR A 13 1.66 16.38 4.44
C TYR A 13 2.26 16.09 5.83
N ARG A 14 2.56 17.13 6.62
CA ARG A 14 3.03 16.99 8.01
C ARG A 14 1.91 16.69 9.01
N GLU A 15 0.67 17.07 8.70
CA GLU A 15 -0.50 16.82 9.55
C GLU A 15 -1.23 15.51 9.26
N ARG A 16 -0.89 14.80 8.17
CA ARG A 16 -1.41 13.45 7.93
C ARG A 16 -0.85 12.49 8.97
N LYS A 17 -1.70 12.17 9.95
CA LYS A 17 -1.45 11.09 10.91
C LYS A 17 -1.12 9.80 10.15
N PRO A 18 -0.19 8.97 10.66
CA PRO A 18 0.02 7.64 10.12
C PRO A 18 -1.29 6.86 10.22
N GLU A 19 -1.82 6.46 9.07
CA GLU A 19 -3.01 5.61 8.96
C GLU A 19 -2.54 4.18 8.69
N PRO A 20 -2.45 3.32 9.72
CA PRO A 20 -2.13 1.92 9.51
C PRO A 20 -3.28 1.23 8.79
N GLY A 21 -2.96 0.26 7.94
CA GLY A 21 -4.00 -0.42 7.19
C GLY A 21 -3.48 -1.42 6.18
N VAL A 22 -4.44 -2.01 5.47
CA VAL A 22 -4.26 -3.04 4.45
C VAL A 22 -4.54 -2.43 3.09
N TYR A 23 -3.72 -2.76 2.10
CA TYR A 23 -3.84 -2.31 0.73
C TYR A 23 -3.71 -3.48 -0.23
N ALA A 24 -4.23 -3.31 -1.45
CA ALA A 24 -4.08 -4.25 -2.54
C ALA A 24 -3.40 -3.59 -3.76
N LEU A 25 -2.58 -4.38 -4.45
CA LEU A 25 -2.13 -4.13 -5.80
C LEU A 25 -2.85 -5.13 -6.71
N ARG A 26 -3.50 -4.64 -7.76
CA ARG A 26 -4.17 -5.48 -8.75
C ARG A 26 -3.54 -5.27 -10.10
N CYS A 27 -3.19 -6.35 -10.78
CA CYS A 27 -2.82 -6.31 -12.18
C CYS A 27 -4.08 -6.57 -13.02
N ASN A 28 -4.59 -5.56 -13.71
CA ASN A 28 -5.79 -5.68 -14.54
C ASN A 28 -5.56 -6.55 -15.79
N ALA A 29 -4.29 -6.80 -16.16
CA ALA A 29 -3.93 -7.59 -17.33
C ALA A 29 -3.81 -9.09 -17.02
N SER A 30 -3.43 -9.47 -15.80
CA SER A 30 -3.29 -10.88 -15.37
C SER A 30 -4.31 -11.31 -14.32
N GLU A 31 -5.15 -10.38 -13.84
CA GLU A 31 -6.11 -10.57 -12.74
C GLU A 31 -5.47 -10.97 -11.39
N GLU A 32 -4.14 -10.94 -11.32
CA GLU A 32 -3.40 -11.21 -10.09
C GLU A 32 -3.57 -10.09 -9.06
N VAL A 33 -3.61 -10.50 -7.79
CA VAL A 33 -3.80 -9.61 -6.65
C VAL A 33 -2.72 -9.87 -5.62
N TRP A 34 -2.08 -8.79 -5.16
CA TRP A 34 -1.16 -8.80 -4.03
C TRP A 34 -1.72 -7.93 -2.92
N VAL A 35 -1.70 -8.41 -1.69
CA VAL A 35 -2.21 -7.67 -0.53
C VAL A 35 -1.08 -7.46 0.45
N GLY A 36 -0.87 -6.20 0.84
CA GLY A 36 0.12 -5.83 1.84
C GLY A 36 -0.48 -5.04 2.99
N ARG A 37 0.32 -4.84 4.03
CA ARG A 37 -0.01 -4.00 5.18
C ARG A 37 1.05 -2.94 5.42
N THR A 38 0.65 -1.81 5.99
CA THR A 38 1.55 -0.70 6.27
C THR A 38 1.13 0.04 7.53
N PRO A 39 2.07 0.63 8.29
CA PRO A 39 1.74 1.59 9.34
C PRO A 39 1.33 2.97 8.78
N ASN A 40 1.53 3.22 7.49
CA ASN A 40 1.26 4.50 6.85
C ASN A 40 0.78 4.29 5.40
N LEU A 41 -0.54 4.28 5.22
CA LEU A 41 -1.21 4.18 3.91
C LEU A 41 -0.90 5.37 2.99
N PRO A 42 -0.89 6.64 3.46
CA PRO A 42 -0.51 7.77 2.60
C PRO A 42 0.87 7.62 1.93
N ALA A 43 1.84 7.04 2.64
CA ALA A 43 3.20 6.88 2.13
C ALA A 43 3.43 5.60 1.30
N ILE A 44 2.65 4.53 1.54
CA ILE A 44 2.97 3.21 0.99
C ILE A 44 2.84 3.15 -0.53
N ARG A 45 1.85 3.84 -1.11
CA ARG A 45 1.63 3.82 -2.57
C ARG A 45 2.87 4.28 -3.33
N ASN A 46 3.41 5.44 -2.95
CA ASN A 46 4.60 5.99 -3.61
C ASN A 46 5.82 5.09 -3.41
N ARG A 47 6.00 4.55 -2.21
CA ARG A 47 7.10 3.63 -1.89
C ARG A 47 7.05 2.39 -2.76
N VAL A 48 5.91 1.70 -2.80
CA VAL A 48 5.73 0.46 -3.58
C VAL A 48 5.97 0.71 -5.06
N PHE A 49 5.31 1.72 -5.65
CA PHE A 49 5.46 2.02 -7.08
C PHE A 49 6.89 2.45 -7.43
N PHE A 50 7.56 3.18 -6.54
CA PHE A 50 8.96 3.54 -6.73
C PHE A 50 9.87 2.31 -6.69
N THR A 51 9.70 1.43 -5.71
CA THR A 51 10.45 0.17 -5.61
C THR A 51 10.23 -0.73 -6.84
N LEU A 52 8.99 -0.82 -7.34
CA LEU A 52 8.68 -1.58 -8.56
C LEU A 52 9.33 -1.01 -9.81
N ARG A 53 9.34 0.32 -9.96
CA ARG A 53 10.05 1.01 -11.05
C ARG A 53 11.56 0.80 -10.99
N LEU A 54 12.13 0.72 -9.78
CA LEU A 54 13.55 0.44 -9.59
C LEU A 54 13.91 -1.04 -9.76
N GLY A 55 12.93 -1.96 -9.83
CA GLY A 55 13.22 -3.38 -9.90
C GLY A 55 13.74 -3.97 -8.59
N SER A 56 13.54 -3.30 -7.45
CA SER A 56 14.21 -3.62 -6.17
C SER A 56 13.26 -4.18 -5.11
N THR A 57 12.05 -4.58 -5.50
CA THR A 57 11.13 -5.23 -4.55
C THR A 57 11.63 -6.63 -4.21
N PRO A 58 11.52 -7.09 -2.95
CA PRO A 58 11.80 -8.47 -2.60
C PRO A 58 10.72 -9.44 -3.15
N GLN A 59 9.56 -8.91 -3.56
CA GLN A 59 8.43 -9.70 -4.03
C GLN A 59 8.57 -10.04 -5.52
N ARG A 60 9.20 -11.19 -5.81
CA ARG A 60 9.55 -11.62 -7.17
C ARG A 60 8.34 -11.67 -8.12
N SER A 61 7.24 -12.33 -7.71
CA SER A 61 6.05 -12.46 -8.56
C SER A 61 5.44 -11.10 -8.92
N LEU A 62 5.39 -10.17 -7.96
CA LEU A 62 4.92 -8.81 -8.19
C LEU A 62 5.83 -8.06 -9.17
N GLN A 63 7.16 -8.19 -9.04
CA GLN A 63 8.11 -7.54 -9.96
C GLN A 63 8.02 -8.11 -11.37
N GLU A 64 7.87 -9.43 -11.50
CA GLU A 64 7.72 -10.12 -12.79
C GLU A 64 6.46 -9.66 -13.52
N ALA A 65 5.32 -9.62 -12.81
CA ALA A 65 4.06 -9.11 -13.36
C ALA A 65 4.17 -7.62 -13.73
N TRP A 66 4.83 -6.81 -12.90
CA TRP A 66 5.09 -5.40 -13.18
C TRP A 66 5.96 -5.20 -14.43
N ASN A 67 7.02 -5.98 -14.58
CA ASN A 67 7.90 -5.91 -15.75
C ASN A 67 7.19 -6.36 -17.03
N THR A 68 6.25 -7.31 -16.91
CA THR A 68 5.51 -7.87 -18.04
C THR A 68 4.40 -6.94 -18.52
N HIS A 69 3.58 -6.40 -17.61
CA HIS A 69 2.38 -5.63 -17.96
C HIS A 69 2.56 -4.12 -17.85
N GLY A 70 3.61 -3.67 -17.16
CA GLY A 70 3.92 -2.25 -16.97
C GLY A 70 3.01 -1.55 -15.96
N ALA A 71 3.42 -0.34 -15.59
CA ALA A 71 2.78 0.43 -14.53
C ALA A 71 1.30 0.73 -14.75
N ALA A 72 0.88 0.89 -16.01
CA ALA A 72 -0.50 1.23 -16.37
C ALA A 72 -1.49 0.09 -16.12
N ALA A 73 -1.01 -1.16 -16.07
CA ALA A 73 -1.84 -2.31 -15.76
C ALA A 73 -2.13 -2.45 -14.25
N PHE A 74 -1.42 -1.70 -13.40
CA PHE A 74 -1.51 -1.84 -11.95
C PHE A 74 -2.38 -0.78 -11.28
N ALA A 75 -3.32 -1.23 -10.46
CA ALA A 75 -4.12 -0.39 -9.59
C ALA A 75 -3.70 -0.57 -8.12
N PHE A 76 -3.68 0.54 -7.37
CA PHE A 76 -3.50 0.54 -5.92
C PHE A 76 -4.84 0.84 -5.25
N GLU A 77 -5.22 -0.01 -4.30
CA GLU A 77 -6.48 0.09 -3.58
C GLU A 77 -6.23 0.02 -2.07
N VAL A 78 -6.87 0.90 -1.28
CA VAL A 78 -6.90 0.77 0.18
C VAL A 78 -8.06 -0.12 0.54
N MET A 79 -7.78 -1.25 1.21
CA MET A 79 -8.80 -2.23 1.58
C MET A 79 -9.39 -1.95 2.96
N GLU A 80 -8.55 -1.56 3.91
CA GLU A 80 -8.97 -1.32 5.29
C GLU A 80 -8.01 -0.35 5.98
N VAL A 81 -8.57 0.61 6.72
CA VAL A 81 -7.83 1.46 7.65
C VAL A 81 -8.07 0.94 9.07
N VAL A 82 -6.99 0.73 9.81
CA VAL A 82 -7.00 0.26 11.19
C VAL A 82 -6.87 1.46 12.12
N ASP A 83 -7.82 1.60 13.05
CA ASP A 83 -7.77 2.63 14.09
C ASP A 83 -6.82 2.21 15.22
N ALA A 84 -5.54 2.55 15.07
CA ALA A 84 -4.52 2.21 16.05
C ALA A 84 -4.69 2.92 17.40
N GLU A 85 -5.25 4.15 17.42
CA GLU A 85 -5.53 4.86 18.66
C GLU A 85 -6.60 4.11 19.48
N LYS A 86 -7.65 3.62 18.82
CA LYS A 86 -8.72 2.86 19.47
C LYS A 86 -8.28 1.47 19.93
N ILE A 87 -7.42 0.78 19.19
CA ILE A 87 -6.96 -0.57 19.54
C ILE A 87 -5.85 -0.53 20.61
N GLY A 88 -5.06 0.55 20.65
CA GLY A 88 -3.93 0.68 21.57
C GLY A 88 -2.81 -0.31 21.24
N LEU A 89 -2.09 -0.79 22.25
CA LEU A 89 -0.84 -1.59 22.09
C LEU A 89 -0.98 -2.85 21.21
N GLY A 90 -2.21 -3.34 20.97
CA GLY A 90 -2.48 -4.52 20.14
C GLY A 90 -2.64 -4.26 18.64
N TRP A 91 -2.54 -3.01 18.18
CA TRP A 91 -2.93 -2.64 16.81
C TRP A 91 -2.10 -3.36 15.73
N GLU A 92 -0.81 -3.63 15.96
CA GLU A 92 0.03 -4.35 15.00
C GLU A 92 -0.39 -5.81 14.81
N ARG A 93 -0.83 -6.45 15.90
CA ARG A 93 -1.35 -7.82 15.88
C ARG A 93 -2.68 -7.85 15.13
N GLU A 94 -3.56 -6.90 15.41
CA GLU A 94 -4.82 -6.79 14.70
C GLU A 94 -4.59 -6.51 13.22
N LEU A 95 -3.68 -5.60 12.87
CA LEU A 95 -3.32 -5.33 11.48
C LEU A 95 -2.75 -6.57 10.77
N LYS A 96 -1.96 -7.40 11.47
CA LYS A 96 -1.49 -8.70 10.92
C LYS A 96 -2.65 -9.64 10.63
N LYS A 97 -3.63 -9.69 11.55
CA LYS A 97 -4.82 -10.53 11.40
C LYS A 97 -5.66 -10.07 10.21
N ARG A 98 -5.98 -8.77 10.14
CA ARG A 98 -6.70 -8.17 9.00
C ARG A 98 -6.01 -8.45 7.67
N HIS A 99 -4.69 -8.34 7.63
CA HIS A 99 -3.92 -8.67 6.43
C HIS A 99 -4.12 -10.12 5.98
N ALA A 100 -4.01 -11.08 6.91
CA ALA A 100 -4.24 -12.49 6.60
C ALA A 100 -5.68 -12.75 6.13
N ASP A 101 -6.67 -12.17 6.81
CA ASP A 101 -8.08 -12.29 6.46
C ASP A 101 -8.36 -11.77 5.04
N TRP A 102 -7.74 -10.64 4.65
CA TRP A 102 -7.86 -10.08 3.29
C TRP A 102 -7.14 -10.91 2.23
N VAL A 103 -5.97 -11.45 2.55
CA VAL A 103 -5.23 -12.35 1.65
C VAL A 103 -6.07 -13.58 1.34
N GLU A 104 -6.65 -14.22 2.36
CA GLU A 104 -7.53 -15.37 2.21
C GLU A 104 -8.80 -15.03 1.42
N ARG A 105 -9.48 -13.94 1.80
CA ARG A 105 -10.74 -13.52 1.17
C ARG A 105 -10.58 -13.22 -0.32
N LEU A 106 -9.42 -12.70 -0.74
CA LEU A 106 -9.16 -12.36 -2.13
C LEU A 106 -8.42 -13.46 -2.91
N GLY A 107 -8.02 -14.55 -2.25
CA GLY A 107 -7.13 -15.55 -2.86
C GLY A 107 -5.80 -14.93 -3.34
N ALA A 108 -5.34 -13.88 -2.65
CA ALA A 108 -4.26 -13.03 -3.10
C ALA A 108 -2.89 -13.51 -2.60
N THR A 109 -1.82 -12.96 -3.16
CA THR A 109 -0.45 -13.14 -2.64
C THR A 109 -0.18 -12.12 -1.53
N ALA A 110 0.27 -12.58 -0.37
CA ALA A 110 0.69 -11.69 0.72
C ALA A 110 2.04 -11.02 0.40
N ILE A 111 2.12 -9.69 0.55
CA ILE A 111 3.33 -8.88 0.30
C ILE A 111 3.73 -7.95 1.44
#